data_AF-A0AAD2HEN2-F1
#
_entry.id   AF-A0AAD2HEN2-F1
#
_cell.length_a   1.000
_cell.length_b   1.000
_cell.length_c   1.000
_cell.angle_alpha   90.00
_cell.angle_beta   90.00
_cell.angle_gamma   90.00
#
_symmetry.space_group_name_H-M   'P 1'
#
loop_
_entity.id
_entity.type
_entity.pdbx_description
1 polymer ?
#
loop_
_entity_poly.entity_id
_entity_poly.type
_entity_poly.pdbx_seq_one_letter_code
_entity_poly.pdbx_strand_id
1 'polypeptide(L)'
;MAAPVVPNFADTRLTFVTDPIDGKRAYQSINASSETGQPITNVAFKEHAVKIENIRGREADVSLDRTGFQFFREPTKFQDYSDDTAIEREYYPESIELMKRLTGASRVVLFDHTIRRRRPTEFDDAPNKRQPVSQAHVDQTNSSAVSRVHRHLPPEDAPALLKGRFQVVNMWRPINHIALDWPLALCDFRTVDVEKDLLAIALVYPDREGETYGVKYNENQRWVYLRGMDPDEVALIKCALFQF
;
A
#
# COMPACT_ATOMS: atom_id res chain seq x y z
N MET A 1 -10.89 -31.11 20.86
CA MET A 1 -9.89 -30.06 21.15
C MET A 1 -10.56 -28.72 20.88
N ALA A 2 -10.55 -27.80 21.85
CA ALA A 2 -11.07 -26.45 21.62
C ALA A 2 -10.20 -25.77 20.55
N ALA A 3 -10.83 -25.07 19.60
CA ALA A 3 -10.08 -24.27 18.63
C ALA A 3 -9.20 -23.26 19.40
N PRO A 4 -7.94 -23.05 18.99
CA PRO A 4 -7.06 -22.11 19.68
C PRO A 4 -7.69 -20.72 19.69
N VAL A 5 -7.67 -20.07 20.86
CA VAL A 5 -8.17 -18.70 21.03
C VAL A 5 -7.34 -17.79 20.14
N VAL A 6 -7.98 -17.20 19.14
CA VAL A 6 -7.33 -16.26 18.24
C VAL A 6 -7.12 -14.95 19.02
N PRO A 7 -5.90 -14.43 19.12
CA PRO A 7 -5.67 -13.19 19.86
C PRO A 7 -6.35 -12.02 19.15
N ASN A 8 -6.93 -11.13 19.94
CA ASN A 8 -7.58 -9.90 19.46
C ASN A 8 -6.56 -8.84 18.99
N PHE A 9 -5.28 -9.01 19.34
CA PHE A 9 -4.22 -8.07 19.01
C PHE A 9 -2.90 -8.80 18.75
N ALA A 10 -2.04 -8.17 17.95
CA ALA A 10 -0.64 -8.52 17.80
C ALA A 10 0.23 -7.37 18.31
N ASP A 11 1.13 -7.67 19.24
CA ASP A 11 2.17 -6.75 19.67
C ASP A 11 3.38 -6.90 18.73
N THR A 12 3.76 -5.80 18.06
CA THR A 12 4.85 -5.80 17.08
C THR A 12 5.54 -4.44 17.03
N ARG A 13 6.48 -4.28 16.10
CA ARG A 13 7.17 -3.03 15.81
C ARG A 13 6.86 -2.62 14.38
N LEU A 14 6.49 -1.36 14.19
CA LEU A 14 6.40 -0.74 12.86
C LEU A 14 7.46 0.35 12.74
N THR A 15 7.92 0.58 11.51
CA THR A 15 8.95 1.56 11.19
C THR A 15 8.28 2.85 10.73
N PHE A 16 8.57 3.96 11.41
CA PHE A 16 8.02 5.29 11.13
C PHE A 16 9.11 6.23 10.67
N VAL A 17 8.76 7.22 9.83
CA VAL A 17 9.70 8.28 9.44
C VAL A 17 9.86 9.30 10.54
N THR A 18 11.06 9.87 10.66
CA THR A 18 11.32 11.04 11.51
C THR A 18 11.51 12.30 10.65
N ASP A 19 11.56 13.45 11.29
CA ASP A 19 11.89 14.69 10.57
C ASP A 19 13.24 14.59 9.84
N PRO A 20 13.39 15.27 8.67
CA PRO A 20 14.63 15.30 7.93
C PRO A 20 15.79 15.79 8.78
N ILE A 21 16.94 15.14 8.64
CA ILE A 21 18.12 15.37 9.49
C ILE A 21 18.63 16.82 9.37
N ASP A 22 18.39 17.48 8.23
CA ASP A 22 18.87 18.81 7.90
C ASP A 22 17.77 19.87 7.78
N GLY A 23 16.51 19.52 8.11
CA GLY A 23 15.35 20.40 7.97
C GLY A 23 15.00 20.79 6.53
N LYS A 24 15.64 20.18 5.52
CA LYS A 24 15.33 20.42 4.10
C LYS A 24 14.20 19.50 3.64
N ARG A 25 13.76 19.70 2.40
CA ARG A 25 12.79 18.84 1.72
C ARG A 25 13.23 17.37 1.83
N ALA A 26 12.34 16.51 2.30
CA ALA A 26 12.60 15.09 2.44
C ALA A 26 12.69 14.41 1.07
N TYR A 27 13.66 13.52 0.89
CA TYR A 27 13.81 12.72 -0.33
C TYR A 27 14.42 11.35 -0.05
N GLN A 28 14.20 10.44 -0.98
CA GLN A 28 14.81 9.12 -1.03
C GLN A 28 15.03 8.70 -2.49
N SER A 29 16.23 8.24 -2.83
CA SER A 29 16.47 7.63 -4.14
C SER A 29 15.88 6.23 -4.18
N ILE A 30 15.31 5.85 -5.32
CA ILE A 30 14.76 4.50 -5.48
C ILE A 30 15.86 3.46 -5.65
N ASN A 31 16.92 3.81 -6.37
CA ASN A 31 18.06 2.94 -6.56
C ASN A 31 19.07 3.17 -5.43
N ALA A 32 19.73 2.07 -5.03
CA ALA A 32 20.87 2.14 -4.15
C ALA A 32 22.02 2.92 -4.81
N SER A 33 22.77 3.68 -4.00
CA SER A 33 24.03 4.28 -4.42
C SER A 33 25.03 3.16 -4.77
N SER A 34 25.76 3.34 -5.87
CA SER A 34 26.87 2.46 -6.25
C SER A 34 27.99 2.43 -5.20
N GLU A 35 28.11 3.47 -4.38
CA GLU A 35 29.16 3.60 -3.36
C GLU A 35 28.79 2.89 -2.05
N THR A 36 27.56 3.06 -1.58
CA THR A 36 27.12 2.56 -0.26
C THR A 36 26.28 1.29 -0.35
N GLY A 37 25.76 0.96 -1.53
CA GLY A 37 24.78 -0.11 -1.71
C GLY A 37 23.43 0.19 -1.06
N GLN A 38 23.18 1.45 -0.65
CA GLN A 38 21.95 1.87 0.03
C GLN A 38 21.32 3.07 -0.70
N PRO A 39 19.97 3.21 -0.66
CA PRO A 39 19.29 4.42 -1.08
C PRO A 39 19.88 5.68 -0.43
N ILE A 40 20.07 6.74 -1.21
CA ILE A 40 20.45 8.06 -0.71
C ILE A 40 19.19 8.73 -0.18
N THR A 41 19.20 9.15 1.07
CA THR A 41 18.06 9.81 1.71
C THR A 41 18.51 10.78 2.80
N ASN A 42 17.72 11.81 3.06
CA ASN A 42 17.90 12.71 4.21
C ASN A 42 16.86 12.50 5.33
N VAL A 43 15.99 11.49 5.20
CA VAL A 43 15.09 11.09 6.28
C VAL A 43 15.68 9.93 7.07
N ALA A 44 15.35 9.88 8.36
CA ALA A 44 15.66 8.74 9.20
C ALA A 44 14.38 7.99 9.57
N PHE A 45 14.57 6.75 10.01
CA PHE A 45 13.49 5.86 10.40
C PHE A 45 13.67 5.38 11.82
N LYS A 46 12.56 5.24 12.54
CA LYS A 46 12.55 4.74 13.91
C LYS A 46 11.44 3.71 14.09
N GLU A 47 11.80 2.62 14.74
CA GLU A 47 10.83 1.60 15.12
C GLU A 47 10.12 1.98 16.42
N HIS A 48 8.81 1.83 16.42
CA HIS A 48 7.97 1.99 17.60
C HIS A 48 7.19 0.70 17.85
N ALA A 49 7.06 0.34 19.13
CA ALA A 49 6.16 -0.74 19.52
C ALA A 49 4.72 -0.29 19.26
N VAL A 50 3.95 -1.14 18.59
CA VAL A 50 2.55 -0.89 18.26
C VAL A 50 1.73 -2.12 18.58
N LYS A 51 0.47 -1.86 18.94
CA LYS A 51 -0.54 -2.89 19.15
C LYS A 51 -1.49 -2.85 17.97
N ILE A 52 -1.52 -3.92 17.18
CA ILE A 52 -2.32 -4.01 15.96
C ILE A 52 -3.53 -4.90 16.24
N GLU A 53 -4.73 -4.36 16.04
CA GLU A 53 -5.99 -5.04 16.30
C GLU A 53 -6.32 -6.07 15.21
N ASN A 54 -6.61 -7.30 15.62
CA ASN A 54 -7.16 -8.32 14.74
C ASN A 54 -8.66 -8.09 14.57
N ILE A 55 -9.08 -7.79 13.34
CA ILE A 55 -10.49 -7.53 13.02
C ILE A 55 -11.19 -8.71 12.34
N ARG A 56 -10.62 -9.91 12.38
CA ARG A 56 -11.26 -11.13 11.87
C ARG A 56 -12.64 -11.32 12.53
N GLY A 57 -13.69 -11.47 11.72
CA GLY A 57 -15.09 -11.52 12.16
C GLY A 57 -15.74 -10.14 12.42
N ARG A 58 -14.99 -9.05 12.22
CA ARG A 58 -15.41 -7.65 12.35
C ARG A 58 -15.03 -6.84 11.12
N GLU A 59 -14.94 -7.49 9.96
CA GLU A 59 -14.56 -6.87 8.70
C GLU A 59 -15.56 -5.76 8.28
N ALA A 60 -16.80 -5.81 8.77
CA ALA A 60 -17.81 -4.76 8.59
C ALA A 60 -17.55 -3.46 9.37
N ASP A 61 -16.64 -3.48 10.36
CA ASP A 61 -16.25 -2.31 11.15
C ASP A 61 -15.36 -1.35 10.35
N VAL A 62 -14.90 -1.74 9.16
CA VAL A 62 -14.05 -0.93 8.28
C VAL A 62 -14.69 -0.79 6.90
N SER A 63 -14.40 0.32 6.21
CA SER A 63 -14.86 0.53 4.84
C SER A 63 -13.95 1.50 4.11
N LEU A 64 -13.95 1.41 2.78
CA LEU A 64 -13.05 2.20 1.94
C LEU A 64 -13.27 3.71 2.17
N ASP A 65 -14.51 4.14 2.39
CA ASP A 65 -14.86 5.54 2.63
C ASP A 65 -14.71 6.00 4.08
N ARG A 66 -14.74 5.09 5.05
CA ARG A 66 -14.62 5.44 6.47
C ARG A 66 -13.18 5.37 6.97
N THR A 67 -12.50 4.26 6.73
CA THR A 67 -11.16 3.98 7.30
C THR A 67 -10.05 4.02 6.26
N GLY A 68 -10.40 4.14 4.97
CA GLY A 68 -9.45 4.13 3.86
C GLY A 68 -9.13 2.72 3.34
N PHE A 69 -9.76 1.67 3.87
CA PHE A 69 -9.57 0.30 3.41
C PHE A 69 -10.78 -0.58 3.70
N GLN A 70 -10.91 -1.67 2.94
CA GLN A 70 -12.02 -2.63 3.09
C GLN A 70 -11.60 -4.02 2.65
N PHE A 71 -12.15 -5.05 3.29
CA PHE A 71 -11.87 -6.45 2.98
C PHE A 71 -13.06 -7.11 2.30
N PHE A 72 -12.79 -8.00 1.35
CA PHE A 72 -13.79 -8.78 0.63
C PHE A 72 -13.31 -10.23 0.45
N ARG A 73 -14.26 -11.15 0.29
CA ARG A 73 -13.97 -12.52 -0.16
C ARG A 73 -14.36 -12.65 -1.62
N GLU A 74 -13.35 -12.66 -2.48
CA GLU A 74 -13.45 -12.59 -3.94
C GLU A 74 -12.44 -13.58 -4.56
N PRO A 75 -12.81 -14.87 -4.65
CA PRO A 75 -11.94 -15.90 -5.23
C PRO A 75 -11.52 -15.53 -6.65
N THR A 76 -10.28 -15.83 -7.01
CA THR A 76 -9.76 -15.66 -8.38
C THR A 76 -9.54 -17.01 -9.05
N LYS A 77 -9.67 -17.04 -10.37
CA LYS A 77 -9.30 -18.22 -11.17
C LYS A 77 -7.82 -18.20 -11.56
N PHE A 78 -7.17 -17.06 -11.46
CA PHE A 78 -5.78 -16.88 -11.83
C PHE A 78 -4.85 -17.52 -10.80
N GLN A 79 -3.84 -18.28 -11.26
CA GLN A 79 -2.90 -18.99 -10.38
C GLN A 79 -1.43 -18.80 -10.74
N ASP A 80 -1.10 -18.38 -11.96
CA ASP A 80 0.28 -18.25 -12.41
C ASP A 80 0.85 -16.86 -12.17
N TYR A 81 1.19 -16.56 -10.92
CA TYR A 81 1.86 -15.30 -10.54
C TYR A 81 3.37 -15.30 -10.83
N SER A 82 3.85 -16.14 -11.76
CA SER A 82 5.24 -16.17 -12.19
C SER A 82 5.46 -15.64 -13.61
N ASP A 83 4.38 -15.47 -14.38
CA ASP A 83 4.39 -14.94 -15.74
C ASP A 83 3.63 -13.60 -15.80
N ASP A 84 4.37 -12.50 -15.89
CA ASP A 84 3.81 -11.14 -16.02
C ASP A 84 2.90 -11.00 -17.24
N THR A 85 3.18 -11.73 -18.33
CA THR A 85 2.33 -11.72 -19.53
C THR A 85 0.99 -12.40 -19.26
N ALA A 86 0.98 -13.49 -18.49
CA ALA A 86 -0.25 -14.14 -18.06
C ALA A 86 -1.05 -13.24 -17.10
N ILE A 87 -0.37 -12.55 -16.17
CA ILE A 87 -1.00 -11.58 -15.26
C ILE A 87 -1.73 -10.50 -16.06
N GLU A 88 -1.04 -9.86 -17.01
CA GLU A 88 -1.61 -8.79 -17.84
C GLU A 88 -2.75 -9.29 -18.73
N ARG A 89 -2.61 -10.49 -19.30
CA ARG A 89 -3.61 -11.05 -20.22
C ARG A 89 -4.88 -11.48 -19.49
N GLU A 90 -4.76 -12.06 -18.29
CA GLU A 90 -5.85 -12.78 -17.63
C GLU A 90 -6.29 -12.15 -16.32
N TYR A 91 -5.34 -11.77 -15.46
CA TYR A 91 -5.67 -11.26 -14.13
C TYR A 91 -6.05 -9.77 -14.14
N TYR A 92 -5.45 -8.97 -15.02
CA TYR A 92 -5.80 -7.56 -15.16
C TYR A 92 -7.27 -7.35 -15.54
N PRO A 93 -7.84 -8.01 -16.57
CA PRO A 93 -9.27 -7.89 -16.88
C PRO A 93 -10.17 -8.30 -15.71
N GLU A 94 -9.83 -9.40 -15.02
CA GLU A 94 -10.58 -9.86 -13.84
C GLU A 94 -10.57 -8.80 -12.72
N SER A 95 -9.39 -8.24 -12.44
CA SER A 95 -9.18 -7.20 -11.42
C SER A 95 -9.93 -5.91 -11.77
N ILE A 96 -9.94 -5.49 -13.03
CA ILE A 96 -10.67 -4.31 -13.51
C ILE A 96 -12.16 -4.45 -13.22
N GLU A 97 -12.76 -5.57 -13.60
CA GLU A 97 -14.19 -5.80 -13.40
C GLU A 97 -14.55 -5.95 -11.92
N LEU A 98 -13.69 -6.60 -11.14
CA LEU A 98 -13.83 -6.67 -9.69
C LEU A 98 -13.82 -5.26 -9.06
N MET A 99 -12.82 -4.44 -9.39
CA MET A 99 -12.70 -3.08 -8.88
C MET A 99 -13.91 -2.22 -9.25
N LYS A 100 -14.40 -2.30 -10.49
CA LYS A 100 -15.63 -1.60 -10.91
C LYS A 100 -16.83 -2.04 -10.06
N ARG A 101 -17.02 -3.34 -9.86
CA ARG A 101 -18.13 -3.88 -9.08
C ARG A 101 -18.08 -3.45 -7.61
N LEU A 102 -16.90 -3.49 -6.98
CA LEU A 102 -16.75 -3.18 -5.57
C LEU A 102 -16.79 -1.68 -5.26
N THR A 103 -16.37 -0.83 -6.20
CA THR A 103 -16.25 0.62 -5.97
C THR A 103 -17.32 1.46 -6.68
N GLY A 104 -18.03 0.87 -7.65
CA GLY A 104 -18.94 1.59 -8.54
C GLY A 104 -18.23 2.47 -9.58
N ALA A 105 -16.92 2.32 -9.77
CA ALA A 105 -16.16 3.12 -10.73
C ALA A 105 -16.64 2.86 -12.17
N SER A 106 -16.84 3.93 -12.93
CA SER A 106 -17.19 3.85 -14.36
C SER A 106 -15.99 3.45 -15.23
N ARG A 107 -14.78 3.76 -14.77
CA ARG A 107 -13.51 3.41 -15.42
C ARG A 107 -12.48 2.99 -14.38
N VAL A 108 -11.77 1.91 -14.65
CA VAL A 108 -10.63 1.43 -13.88
C VAL A 108 -9.49 1.20 -14.86
N VAL A 109 -8.30 1.69 -14.50
CA VAL A 109 -7.07 1.49 -15.27
C VAL A 109 -6.00 0.98 -14.31
N LEU A 110 -5.48 -0.21 -14.61
CA LEU A 110 -4.32 -0.77 -13.92
C LEU A 110 -3.06 -0.21 -14.59
N PHE A 111 -2.16 0.34 -13.80
CA PHE A 111 -0.92 0.95 -14.31
C PHE A 111 0.34 0.31 -13.75
N ASP A 112 0.22 -0.57 -12.75
CA ASP A 112 1.34 -1.27 -12.14
C ASP A 112 0.83 -2.50 -11.37
N HIS A 113 1.69 -3.50 -11.21
CA HIS A 113 1.53 -4.56 -10.23
C HIS A 113 2.89 -4.87 -9.60
N THR A 114 2.88 -5.28 -8.34
CA THR A 114 4.11 -5.69 -7.65
C THR A 114 3.85 -6.97 -6.87
N ILE A 115 4.64 -8.00 -7.16
CA ILE A 115 4.65 -9.24 -6.38
C ILE A 115 5.73 -9.13 -5.31
N ARG A 116 5.34 -9.37 -4.05
CA ARG A 116 6.26 -9.42 -2.91
C ARG A 116 6.35 -10.84 -2.38
N ARG A 117 7.57 -11.33 -2.17
CA ARG A 117 7.84 -12.65 -1.62
C ARG A 117 8.78 -12.52 -0.43
N ARG A 118 8.35 -12.99 0.74
CA ARG A 118 9.21 -12.98 1.92
C ARG A 118 10.29 -14.05 1.79
N ARG A 119 11.54 -13.63 1.71
CA ARG A 119 12.72 -14.51 1.65
C ARG A 119 13.75 -14.00 2.67
N PRO A 120 13.70 -14.45 3.93
CA PRO A 120 14.47 -13.85 5.02
C PRO A 120 15.99 -13.83 4.84
N THR A 121 16.51 -14.69 3.95
CA THR A 121 17.93 -14.81 3.64
C THR A 121 18.36 -14.01 2.40
N GLU A 122 17.43 -13.35 1.71
CA GLU A 122 17.71 -12.52 0.53
C GLU A 122 17.57 -11.04 0.89
N PHE A 123 18.64 -10.27 0.65
CA PHE A 123 18.69 -8.82 0.90
C PHE A 123 18.65 -7.99 -0.39
N ASP A 124 18.51 -8.65 -1.55
CA ASP A 124 18.43 -8.02 -2.87
C ASP A 124 16.99 -7.52 -3.12
N ASP A 125 16.85 -6.26 -3.52
CA ASP A 125 15.56 -5.61 -3.80
C ASP A 125 15.31 -5.43 -5.32
N ALA A 126 15.98 -6.24 -6.15
CA ALA A 126 15.64 -6.38 -7.56
C ALA A 126 14.12 -6.57 -7.75
N PRO A 127 13.51 -6.10 -8.85
CA PRO A 127 12.05 -6.13 -9.03
C PRO A 127 11.39 -7.49 -8.78
N ASN A 128 12.07 -8.60 -9.10
CA ASN A 128 11.60 -9.97 -8.91
C ASN A 128 11.90 -10.58 -7.52
N LYS A 129 12.53 -9.83 -6.63
CA LYS A 129 12.94 -10.24 -5.27
C LYS A 129 12.42 -9.32 -4.16
N ARG A 130 11.56 -8.36 -4.52
CA ARG A 130 10.96 -7.40 -3.58
C ARG A 130 10.36 -8.09 -2.36
N GLN A 131 10.81 -7.64 -1.19
CA GLN A 131 10.30 -8.09 0.11
C GLN A 131 9.09 -7.24 0.55
N PRO A 132 8.28 -7.68 1.51
CA PRO A 132 7.33 -6.82 2.20
C PRO A 132 8.00 -5.58 2.80
N VAL A 133 7.36 -4.41 2.68
CA VAL A 133 7.86 -3.16 3.26
C VAL A 133 7.36 -3.04 4.70
N SER A 134 8.25 -2.78 5.65
CA SER A 134 7.92 -2.57 7.08
C SER A 134 7.62 -1.13 7.45
N GLN A 135 7.98 -0.19 6.58
CA GLN A 135 7.77 1.24 6.78
C GLN A 135 6.28 1.59 6.65
N ALA A 136 5.75 2.35 7.62
CA ALA A 136 4.44 2.97 7.51
C ALA A 136 4.48 4.12 6.48
N HIS A 137 3.66 4.01 5.43
CA HIS A 137 3.63 4.97 4.32
C HIS A 137 2.25 5.07 3.68
N VAL A 138 2.05 6.12 2.89
CA VAL A 138 0.97 6.28 1.91
C VAL A 138 1.61 6.45 0.53
N ASP A 139 1.19 5.63 -0.43
CA ASP A 139 1.88 5.50 -1.72
C ASP A 139 1.90 6.76 -2.58
N GLN A 140 0.92 7.66 -2.41
CA GLN A 140 0.82 8.86 -3.22
C GLN A 140 0.49 10.08 -2.35
N THR A 141 1.21 11.16 -2.59
CA THR A 141 0.69 12.51 -2.28
C THR A 141 -0.42 12.89 -3.26
N ASN A 142 -1.19 13.93 -2.94
CA ASN A 142 -2.29 14.37 -3.82
C ASN A 142 -1.78 14.83 -5.19
N SER A 143 -0.65 15.54 -5.22
CA SER A 143 0.04 15.92 -6.46
C SER A 143 0.49 14.68 -7.24
N SER A 144 1.10 13.70 -6.57
CA SER A 144 1.53 12.46 -7.23
C SER A 144 0.37 11.65 -7.80
N ALA A 145 -0.76 11.60 -7.11
CA ALA A 145 -1.95 10.93 -7.60
C ALA A 145 -2.53 11.64 -8.86
N VAL A 146 -2.49 12.97 -8.93
CA VAL A 146 -2.82 13.72 -10.17
C VAL A 146 -1.79 13.42 -11.27
N SER A 147 -0.50 13.37 -10.95
CA SER A 147 0.54 13.00 -11.92
C SER A 147 0.35 11.59 -12.49
N ARG A 148 -0.19 10.65 -11.70
CA ARG A 148 -0.56 9.30 -12.19
C ARG A 148 -1.63 9.36 -13.27
N VAL A 149 -2.61 10.26 -13.15
CA VAL A 149 -3.65 10.45 -14.16
C VAL A 149 -3.02 10.91 -15.48
N HIS A 150 -2.18 11.93 -15.45
CA HIS A 150 -1.51 12.42 -16.67
C HIS A 150 -0.57 11.40 -17.31
N ARG A 151 0.01 10.52 -16.50
CA ARG A 151 1.00 9.55 -16.97
C ARG A 151 0.39 8.31 -17.62
N HIS A 152 -0.67 7.80 -17.01
CA HIS A 152 -1.18 6.45 -17.32
C HIS A 152 -2.47 6.46 -18.13
N LEU A 153 -2.99 7.64 -18.44
CA LEU A 153 -4.20 7.82 -19.23
C LEU A 153 -3.89 8.66 -20.48
N PRO A 154 -4.69 8.51 -21.55
CA PRO A 154 -4.57 9.34 -22.73
C PRO A 154 -4.61 10.84 -22.37
N PRO A 155 -3.69 11.68 -22.92
CA PRO A 155 -3.63 13.10 -22.59
C PRO A 155 -4.96 13.85 -22.80
N GLU A 156 -5.75 13.43 -23.78
CA GLU A 156 -7.07 13.98 -24.11
C GLU A 156 -8.14 13.70 -23.04
N ASP A 157 -8.00 12.61 -22.27
CA ASP A 157 -8.95 12.22 -21.23
C ASP A 157 -8.70 12.96 -19.91
N ALA A 158 -7.42 13.26 -19.62
CA ALA A 158 -6.99 13.77 -18.31
C ALA A 158 -7.75 15.04 -17.84
N PRO A 159 -7.97 16.08 -18.67
CA PRO A 159 -8.70 17.27 -18.24
C PRO A 159 -10.14 17.00 -17.81
N ALA A 160 -10.82 16.03 -18.43
CA ALA A 160 -12.20 15.67 -18.06
C ALA A 160 -12.21 14.81 -16.78
N LEU A 161 -11.29 13.83 -16.68
CA LEU A 161 -11.20 12.95 -15.53
C LEU A 161 -10.82 13.68 -14.24
N LEU A 162 -9.92 14.66 -14.32
CA LEU A 162 -9.49 15.47 -13.16
C LEU A 162 -10.55 16.46 -12.67
N LYS A 163 -11.59 16.74 -13.46
CA LYS A 163 -12.78 17.49 -13.00
C LYS A 163 -13.75 16.60 -12.21
N GLY A 164 -13.67 15.29 -12.39
CA GLY A 164 -14.48 14.32 -11.68
C GLY A 164 -13.83 13.81 -10.40
N ARG A 165 -14.49 12.86 -9.74
CA ARG A 165 -13.89 12.10 -8.64
C ARG A 165 -13.06 10.96 -9.22
N PHE A 166 -11.81 10.85 -8.79
CA PHE A 166 -10.96 9.71 -9.07
C PHE A 166 -10.26 9.25 -7.80
N GLN A 167 -9.81 8.00 -7.78
CA GLN A 167 -9.10 7.42 -6.64
C GLN A 167 -7.94 6.58 -7.15
N VAL A 168 -6.85 6.55 -6.39
CA VAL A 168 -5.79 5.55 -6.55
C VAL A 168 -6.00 4.53 -5.44
N VAL A 169 -6.25 3.27 -5.82
CA VAL A 169 -6.59 2.20 -4.90
C VAL A 169 -5.72 1.00 -5.20
N ASN A 170 -5.03 0.48 -4.19
CA ASN A 170 -4.38 -0.83 -4.27
C ASN A 170 -5.40 -1.93 -4.01
N MET A 171 -5.32 -2.98 -4.81
CA MET A 171 -5.94 -4.26 -4.54
C MET A 171 -4.85 -5.22 -4.06
N TRP A 172 -4.91 -5.61 -2.79
CA TRP A 172 -3.90 -6.47 -2.17
C TRP A 172 -4.50 -7.82 -1.81
N ARG A 173 -3.79 -8.90 -2.14
CA ARG A 173 -4.15 -10.24 -1.69
C ARG A 173 -2.94 -11.16 -1.52
N PRO A 174 -3.01 -12.15 -0.62
CA PRO A 174 -2.11 -13.30 -0.66
C PRO A 174 -2.33 -14.09 -1.95
N ILE A 175 -1.25 -14.57 -2.58
CA ILE A 175 -1.34 -15.20 -3.92
C ILE A 175 -1.13 -16.71 -3.92
N ASN A 176 -0.43 -17.27 -2.92
CA ASN A 176 -0.13 -18.71 -2.84
C ASN A 176 -0.58 -19.36 -1.53
N HIS A 177 -0.42 -18.66 -0.41
CA HIS A 177 -0.62 -19.21 0.92
C HIS A 177 -1.30 -18.18 1.82
N ILE A 178 -1.87 -18.67 2.92
CA ILE A 178 -2.45 -17.82 3.96
C ILE A 178 -1.36 -16.87 4.50
N ALA A 179 -1.68 -15.58 4.59
CA ALA A 179 -0.80 -14.55 5.13
C ALA A 179 -0.74 -14.62 6.67
N LEU A 180 0.11 -15.53 7.17
CA LEU A 180 0.49 -15.62 8.59
C LEU A 180 1.89 -15.05 8.85
N ASP A 181 2.78 -15.15 7.87
CA ASP A 181 4.13 -14.63 7.92
C ASP A 181 4.15 -13.25 7.23
N TRP A 182 4.28 -12.18 8.02
CA TRP A 182 4.13 -10.78 7.60
C TRP A 182 2.73 -10.41 7.05
N PRO A 183 1.68 -10.47 7.89
CA PRO A 183 0.36 -10.00 7.50
C PRO A 183 0.34 -8.49 7.25
N LEU A 184 -0.59 -8.05 6.39
CA LEU A 184 -0.77 -6.65 6.06
C LEU A 184 -1.37 -5.88 7.24
N ALA A 185 -0.62 -4.90 7.76
CA ALA A 185 -1.10 -3.92 8.72
C ALA A 185 -1.65 -2.69 7.99
N LEU A 186 -2.79 -2.18 8.44
CA LEU A 186 -3.45 -0.98 7.91
C LEU A 186 -3.77 -0.02 9.05
N CYS A 187 -3.55 1.28 8.83
CA CYS A 187 -3.90 2.32 9.80
C CYS A 187 -5.28 2.89 9.48
N ASP A 188 -6.15 3.03 10.49
CA ASP A 188 -7.43 3.74 10.36
C ASP A 188 -7.15 5.21 10.09
N PHE A 189 -7.44 5.64 8.86
CA PHE A 189 -7.15 7.00 8.40
C PHE A 189 -7.78 8.09 9.29
N ARG A 190 -8.89 7.81 9.96
CA ARG A 190 -9.56 8.78 10.86
C ARG A 190 -8.73 9.13 12.09
N THR A 191 -7.70 8.34 12.37
CA THR A 191 -6.79 8.51 13.51
C THR A 191 -5.45 9.12 13.12
N VAL A 192 -5.26 9.44 11.84
CA VAL A 192 -4.06 10.09 11.30
C VAL A 192 -4.27 11.60 11.32
N ASP A 193 -3.40 12.33 12.01
CA ASP A 193 -3.34 13.79 11.93
C ASP A 193 -2.58 14.17 10.64
N VAL A 194 -3.29 14.57 9.58
CA VAL A 194 -2.70 14.83 8.26
C VAL A 194 -1.57 15.86 8.31
N GLU A 195 -1.63 16.84 9.21
CA GLU A 195 -0.62 17.90 9.31
C GLU A 195 0.62 17.45 10.10
N LYS A 196 0.44 16.57 11.09
CA LYS A 196 1.53 16.18 12.00
C LYS A 196 2.12 14.82 11.71
N ASP A 197 1.31 13.89 11.23
CA ASP A 197 1.68 12.49 11.07
C ASP A 197 2.27 12.21 9.69
N LEU A 198 2.10 13.11 8.71
CA LEU A 198 2.52 12.85 7.34
C LEU A 198 3.67 13.76 6.93
N LEU A 199 4.69 13.15 6.34
CA LEU A 199 5.83 13.84 5.75
C LEU A 199 5.88 13.49 4.25
N ALA A 200 5.74 14.49 3.39
CA ALA A 200 5.94 14.29 1.95
C ALA A 200 7.41 13.99 1.67
N ILE A 201 7.70 12.86 1.03
CA ILE A 201 9.04 12.39 0.69
C ILE A 201 9.13 12.24 -0.82
N ALA A 202 10.03 13.02 -1.44
CA ALA A 202 10.32 12.90 -2.86
C ALA A 202 11.00 11.56 -3.15
N LEU A 203 10.43 10.78 -4.05
CA LEU A 203 11.02 9.56 -4.60
C LEU A 203 11.77 9.89 -5.88
N VAL A 204 13.09 9.90 -5.80
CA VAL A 204 13.97 10.30 -6.90
C VAL A 204 14.32 9.09 -7.75
N TYR A 205 13.87 9.11 -9.00
CA TYR A 205 14.24 8.16 -10.06
C TYR A 205 15.25 8.83 -11.01
N PRO A 206 16.00 8.07 -11.82
CA PRO A 206 16.92 8.65 -12.81
C PRO A 206 16.23 9.59 -13.81
N ASP A 207 14.98 9.32 -14.16
CA ASP A 207 14.21 10.00 -15.20
C ASP A 207 13.16 10.99 -14.67
N ARG A 208 12.86 10.96 -13.36
CA ARG A 208 11.71 11.68 -12.79
C ARG A 208 11.75 11.76 -11.27
N GLU A 209 10.79 12.48 -10.73
CA GLU A 209 10.47 12.49 -9.31
C GLU A 209 9.01 12.05 -9.11
N GLY A 210 8.77 11.16 -8.16
CA GLY A 210 7.45 10.91 -7.57
C GLY A 210 7.44 11.39 -6.12
N GLU A 211 6.32 11.23 -5.41
CA GLU A 211 6.24 11.64 -4.00
C GLU A 211 5.27 10.74 -3.21
N THR A 212 5.71 10.29 -2.04
CA THR A 212 4.93 9.49 -1.09
C THR A 212 4.75 10.27 0.20
N TYR A 213 3.85 9.82 1.08
CA TYR A 213 3.92 10.22 2.48
C TYR A 213 4.61 9.14 3.30
N GLY A 214 5.69 9.49 3.99
CA GLY A 214 6.12 8.73 5.16
C GLY A 214 5.23 9.06 6.36
N VAL A 215 4.91 8.05 7.16
CA VAL A 215 4.08 8.23 8.37
C VAL A 215 4.99 8.36 9.59
N LYS A 216 4.83 9.45 10.34
CA LYS A 216 5.44 9.69 11.65
C LYS A 216 4.64 8.97 12.72
N TYR A 217 5.31 8.53 13.77
CA TYR A 217 4.65 7.86 14.89
C TYR A 217 3.76 8.81 15.67
N ASN A 218 2.54 8.37 15.95
CA ASN A 218 1.61 9.01 16.86
C ASN A 218 0.85 7.93 17.64
N GLU A 219 0.80 8.05 18.97
CA GLU A 219 0.16 7.05 19.84
C GLU A 219 -1.35 6.90 19.62
N ASN A 220 -1.98 7.90 18.99
CA ASN A 220 -3.41 7.87 18.67
C ASN A 220 -3.72 7.05 17.41
N GLN A 221 -2.72 6.73 16.59
CA GLN A 221 -2.89 5.93 15.37
C GLN A 221 -3.39 4.53 15.73
N ARG A 222 -4.51 4.14 15.12
CA ARG A 222 -5.10 2.82 15.32
C ARG A 222 -4.76 1.92 14.14
N TRP A 223 -4.03 0.86 14.46
CA TRP A 223 -3.58 -0.13 13.48
C TRP A 223 -4.44 -1.38 13.57
N VAL A 224 -4.82 -1.91 12.41
CA VAL A 224 -5.58 -3.15 12.29
C VAL A 224 -4.90 -4.10 11.32
N TYR A 225 -5.21 -5.38 11.44
CA TYR A 225 -4.89 -6.39 10.44
C TYR A 225 -5.99 -7.45 10.39
N LEU A 226 -6.10 -8.11 9.26
CA LEU A 226 -7.00 -9.24 9.09
C LEU A 226 -6.19 -10.54 9.22
N ARG A 227 -6.30 -11.23 10.37
CA ARG A 227 -5.48 -12.40 10.62
C ARG A 227 -5.79 -13.53 9.65
N GLY A 228 -4.73 -14.08 9.04
CA GLY A 228 -4.81 -15.26 8.22
C GLY A 228 -5.65 -15.04 6.98
N MET A 229 -5.40 -13.93 6.27
CA MET A 229 -5.99 -13.73 4.95
C MET A 229 -5.61 -14.90 4.05
N ASP A 230 -6.59 -15.56 3.45
CA ASP A 230 -6.36 -16.60 2.44
C ASP A 230 -6.38 -16.01 1.01
N PRO A 231 -5.96 -16.77 -0.02
CA PRO A 231 -5.93 -16.26 -1.39
C PRO A 231 -7.30 -15.87 -1.99
N ASP A 232 -8.42 -16.30 -1.42
CA ASP A 232 -9.75 -15.84 -1.84
C ASP A 232 -10.10 -14.48 -1.23
N GLU A 233 -9.33 -13.97 -0.29
CA GLU A 233 -9.59 -12.68 0.36
C GLU A 233 -8.77 -11.57 -0.30
N VAL A 234 -9.35 -10.36 -0.34
CA VAL A 234 -8.74 -9.19 -0.95
C VAL A 234 -8.98 -7.97 -0.08
N ALA A 235 -7.96 -7.10 0.04
CA ALA A 235 -8.04 -5.80 0.66
C ALA A 235 -7.99 -4.71 -0.41
N LEU A 236 -8.95 -3.79 -0.39
CA LEU A 236 -8.86 -2.53 -1.12
C LEU A 236 -8.32 -1.45 -0.19
N ILE A 237 -7.37 -0.66 -0.67
CA ILE A 237 -6.64 0.33 0.14
C ILE A 237 -6.54 1.64 -0.64
N LYS A 238 -7.05 2.75 -0.10
CA LYS A 238 -6.87 4.08 -0.69
C LYS A 238 -5.41 4.51 -0.54
N CYS A 239 -4.80 4.89 -1.65
CA CYS A 239 -3.38 5.23 -1.75
C CYS A 239 -3.10 6.74 -1.82
N ALA A 240 -4.14 7.57 -1.73
CA ALA A 240 -4.05 9.02 -1.81
C ALA A 240 -5.12 9.66 -0.92
N LEU A 241 -4.83 10.87 -0.43
CA LEU A 241 -5.67 11.61 0.52
C LEU A 241 -6.58 12.59 -0.22
N PHE A 242 -7.50 12.06 -1.03
CA PHE A 242 -8.53 12.89 -1.64
C PHE A 242 -9.65 13.13 -0.62
N GLN A 243 -9.84 14.39 -0.25
CA GLN A 243 -11.11 14.87 0.30
C GLN A 243 -11.93 15.35 -0.91
N PHE A 244 -12.99 14.63 -1.26
CA PHE A 244 -14.08 15.14 -2.08
C PHE A 244 -15.28 15.39 -1.17
#